data_AF-A3JW35-F1
#
_entry.id   AF-A3JW35-F1
#
_cell.length_a   1.000
_cell.length_b   1.000
_cell.length_c   1.000
_cell.angle_alpha   90.00
_cell.angle_beta   90.00
_cell.angle_gamma   90.00
#
_symmetry.space_group_name_H-M   'P 1'
#
loop_
_entity.id
_entity.type
_entity.pdbx_description
1 polymer ?
#
loop_
_entity_poly.entity_id
_entity_poly.type
_entity_poly.pdbx_seq_one_letter_code
_entity_poly.pdbx_strand_id
1 'polypeptide(L)'
;MNPKLDAALDYASRGWPVLAIKAGTKQPRDAAVNGGPRWNATTDLETINNRWGIADPPGIGIVCGIDSGLLVIDIDTDDGHGADGPTSLAALEAKHGTLPATVEAKTQSGGRHLYFRYLDGPQIGNGAGVIGPGIDHRGEGGFVVAPPSQGTYGDYLWVRSPNDHEIADCPGWLIDKMFKKQVG
;
A
#
# COMPACT_ATOMS: atom_id res chain seq x y z
N MET A 1 20.40 2.44 15.33
CA MET A 1 18.93 2.41 15.14
C MET A 1 18.69 1.86 13.75
N ASN A 2 17.82 0.86 13.60
CA ASN A 2 17.56 0.22 12.31
C ASN A 2 16.15 0.61 11.87
N PRO A 3 16.00 1.68 11.06
CA PRO A 3 14.71 2.29 10.80
C PRO A 3 13.74 1.33 10.07
N LYS A 4 14.26 0.37 9.31
CA LYS A 4 13.43 -0.65 8.64
C LYS A 4 12.93 -1.69 9.63
N LEU A 5 13.76 -2.12 10.59
CA LEU A 5 13.32 -3.02 11.67
C LEU A 5 12.27 -2.33 12.55
N ASP A 6 12.53 -1.10 12.98
CA ASP A 6 11.63 -0.34 13.86
C ASP A 6 10.25 -0.15 13.17
N ALA A 7 10.25 0.18 11.88
CA ALA A 7 9.02 0.31 11.09
C ALA A 7 8.31 -1.04 10.89
N ALA A 8 9.03 -2.12 10.60
CA ALA A 8 8.42 -3.44 10.42
C ALA A 8 7.74 -3.93 11.72
N LEU A 9 8.35 -3.67 12.87
CA LEU A 9 7.77 -3.96 14.18
C LEU A 9 6.54 -3.07 14.46
N ASP A 10 6.59 -1.78 14.13
CA ASP A 10 5.45 -0.88 14.26
C ASP A 10 4.25 -1.36 13.43
N TYR A 11 4.47 -1.70 12.14
CA TYR A 11 3.41 -2.22 11.28
C TYR A 11 2.81 -3.52 11.82
N ALA A 12 3.65 -4.45 12.28
CA ALA A 12 3.16 -5.69 12.88
C ALA A 12 2.34 -5.45 14.15
N SER A 13 2.71 -4.47 14.98
CA SER A 13 1.96 -4.11 16.19
C SER A 13 0.54 -3.58 15.90
N ARG A 14 0.33 -3.07 14.69
CA ARG A 14 -0.97 -2.61 14.17
C ARG A 14 -1.80 -3.74 13.57
N GLY A 15 -1.27 -4.96 13.57
CA GLY A 15 -1.86 -6.11 12.88
C GLY A 15 -1.62 -6.10 11.38
N TRP A 16 -0.67 -5.33 10.85
CA TRP A 16 -0.38 -5.31 9.42
C TRP A 16 0.71 -6.32 9.07
N PRO A 17 0.39 -7.41 8.34
CA PRO A 17 1.40 -8.38 7.96
C PRO A 17 2.43 -7.75 7.02
N VAL A 18 3.70 -7.85 7.41
CA VAL A 18 4.82 -7.33 6.63
C VAL A 18 5.52 -8.43 5.84
N LEU A 19 5.93 -8.12 4.61
CA LEU A 19 6.75 -8.98 3.76
C LEU A 19 8.07 -8.31 3.40
N ALA A 20 9.11 -9.10 3.11
CA ALA A 20 10.37 -8.56 2.61
C ALA A 20 10.28 -8.23 1.12
N ILE A 21 10.77 -7.06 0.76
CA ILE A 21 10.91 -6.59 -0.63
C ILE A 21 12.38 -6.64 -1.02
N LYS A 22 12.70 -7.18 -2.21
CA LYS A 22 14.09 -7.19 -2.70
C LYS A 22 14.56 -5.74 -2.83
N ALA A 23 15.74 -5.45 -2.27
CA ALA A 23 16.30 -4.12 -2.21
C ALA A 23 16.31 -3.44 -3.59
N GLY A 24 15.88 -2.17 -3.65
CA GLY A 24 15.85 -1.39 -4.89
C GLY A 24 14.81 -1.85 -5.92
N THR A 25 13.87 -2.72 -5.54
CA THR A 25 12.80 -3.21 -6.43
C THR A 25 11.41 -3.05 -5.79
N LYS A 26 10.36 -3.34 -6.55
CA LYS A 26 8.99 -3.52 -6.04
C LYS A 26 8.58 -5.00 -5.89
N GLN A 27 9.54 -5.93 -5.87
CA GLN A 27 9.26 -7.38 -5.87
C GLN A 27 9.37 -7.99 -4.48
N PRO A 28 8.43 -8.87 -4.08
CA PRO A 28 8.60 -9.70 -2.90
C PRO A 28 9.89 -10.52 -3.00
N ARG A 29 10.64 -10.57 -1.89
CA ARG A 29 11.86 -11.36 -1.78
C ARG A 29 11.53 -12.85 -1.66
N ASP A 30 10.49 -13.15 -0.89
CA ASP A 30 10.15 -14.51 -0.48
C ASP A 30 8.82 -14.94 -1.13
N ALA A 31 8.67 -16.25 -1.35
CA ALA A 31 7.39 -16.88 -1.70
C ALA A 31 6.70 -17.39 -0.42
N ALA A 32 5.48 -17.94 -0.57
CA ALA A 32 4.88 -18.71 0.52
C ALA A 32 5.74 -19.95 0.85
N VAL A 33 5.87 -20.28 2.13
CA VAL A 33 6.63 -21.46 2.60
C VAL A 33 5.65 -22.46 3.19
N ASN A 34 5.67 -23.71 2.72
CA ASN A 34 4.87 -24.83 3.25
C ASN A 34 3.37 -24.54 3.42
N GLY A 35 2.76 -23.84 2.45
CA GLY A 35 1.34 -23.45 2.53
C GLY A 35 1.05 -22.31 3.52
N GLY A 36 2.08 -21.68 4.07
CA GLY A 36 1.96 -20.49 4.91
C GLY A 36 1.56 -19.23 4.13
N PRO A 37 1.56 -18.07 4.80
CA PRO A 37 1.11 -16.82 4.22
C PRO A 37 1.83 -16.47 2.91
N ARG A 38 1.10 -15.82 2.01
CA ARG A 38 1.66 -15.34 0.75
C ARG A 38 2.86 -14.44 1.02
N TRP A 39 3.91 -14.61 0.23
CA TRP A 39 5.19 -13.89 0.36
C TRP A 39 5.90 -14.04 1.71
N ASN A 40 5.52 -15.05 2.49
CA ASN A 40 5.98 -15.22 3.86
C ASN A 40 5.73 -13.95 4.70
N ALA A 41 4.58 -13.29 4.45
CA ALA A 41 4.14 -12.14 5.20
C ALA A 41 3.85 -12.54 6.66
N THR A 42 4.14 -11.64 7.60
CA THR A 42 4.12 -11.99 9.02
C THR A 42 3.86 -10.78 9.91
N THR A 43 3.25 -11.02 11.08
CA THR A 43 3.23 -10.11 12.23
C THR A 43 4.05 -10.66 13.40
N ASP A 44 4.70 -11.81 13.23
CA ASP A 44 5.51 -12.45 14.25
C ASP A 44 6.81 -11.68 14.50
N LEU A 45 7.00 -11.25 15.75
CA LEU A 45 8.10 -10.37 16.13
C LEU A 45 9.46 -11.04 16.00
N GLU A 46 9.57 -12.35 16.26
CA GLU A 46 10.83 -13.08 16.13
C GLU A 46 11.25 -13.16 14.66
N THR A 47 10.31 -13.51 13.77
CA THR A 47 10.52 -13.52 12.33
C THR A 47 10.95 -12.15 11.81
N ILE A 48 10.33 -11.07 12.31
CA ILE A 48 10.66 -9.70 11.92
C ILE A 48 12.06 -9.32 12.40
N ASN A 49 12.40 -9.60 13.67
CA ASN A 49 13.74 -9.35 14.21
C ASN A 49 14.82 -10.09 13.40
N ASN A 50 14.59 -11.35 13.07
CA ASN A 50 15.53 -12.13 12.26
C ASN A 50 15.66 -11.57 10.82
N ARG A 51 14.56 -11.10 10.23
CA ARG A 51 14.53 -10.69 8.82
C ARG A 51 15.05 -9.27 8.59
N TRP A 52 14.80 -8.36 9.53
CA TRP A 52 15.21 -6.95 9.44
C TRP A 52 16.31 -6.56 10.41
N GLY A 53 16.69 -7.39 11.38
CA GLY A 53 17.77 -7.12 12.35
C GLY A 53 19.20 -7.31 11.83
N ILE A 54 19.36 -7.47 10.52
CA ILE A 54 20.67 -7.61 9.86
C ILE A 54 21.23 -6.26 9.41
N ALA A 55 22.52 -6.22 9.03
CA ALA A 55 23.21 -4.99 8.65
C ALA A 55 22.63 -4.30 7.40
N ASP A 56 22.21 -5.09 6.40
CA ASP A 56 21.54 -4.59 5.19
C ASP A 56 20.15 -5.25 5.04
N PRO A 57 19.12 -4.71 5.70
CA PRO A 57 17.81 -5.34 5.72
C PRO A 57 17.00 -5.03 4.45
N PRO A 58 16.13 -5.97 4.03
CA PRO A 58 15.30 -5.81 2.84
C PRO A 58 14.32 -4.64 2.99
N GLY A 59 13.72 -4.23 1.88
CA GLY A 59 12.55 -3.35 1.93
C GLY A 59 11.36 -4.02 2.63
N ILE A 60 10.35 -3.22 2.94
CA ILE A 60 9.13 -3.62 3.65
C ILE A 60 7.96 -3.48 2.70
N GLY A 61 7.17 -4.54 2.57
CA GLY A 61 5.84 -4.49 2.00
C GLY A 61 4.80 -4.71 3.09
N ILE A 62 3.61 -4.14 2.91
CA ILE A 62 2.44 -4.37 3.76
C ILE A 62 1.38 -5.06 2.91
N VAL A 63 0.87 -6.19 3.38
CA VAL A 63 -0.24 -6.92 2.75
C VAL A 63 -1.52 -6.05 2.83
N CYS A 64 -2.30 -6.03 1.76
CA CYS A 64 -3.61 -5.36 1.72
C CYS A 64 -4.74 -6.40 1.73
N GLY A 65 -5.93 -5.99 2.13
CA GLY A 65 -7.10 -6.85 2.25
C GLY A 65 -7.48 -7.14 3.69
N ILE A 66 -8.15 -8.29 3.88
CA ILE A 66 -8.75 -8.68 5.16
C ILE A 66 -7.69 -8.83 6.26
N ASP A 67 -6.55 -9.42 5.93
CA ASP A 67 -5.50 -9.72 6.91
C ASP A 67 -4.90 -8.48 7.59
N SER A 68 -4.88 -7.33 6.90
CA SER A 68 -4.39 -6.06 7.46
C SER A 68 -5.50 -5.06 7.78
N GLY A 69 -6.71 -5.29 7.28
CA GLY A 69 -7.78 -4.29 7.32
C GLY A 69 -7.48 -3.06 6.45
N LEU A 70 -6.62 -3.18 5.43
CA LEU A 70 -6.19 -2.06 4.58
C LEU A 70 -6.64 -2.20 3.12
N LEU A 71 -7.20 -1.12 2.59
CA LEU A 71 -7.39 -0.86 1.18
C LEU A 71 -6.51 0.32 0.79
N VAL A 72 -5.64 0.17 -0.20
CA VAL A 72 -4.75 1.25 -0.62
C VAL A 72 -5.11 1.74 -2.01
N ILE A 73 -5.23 3.05 -2.18
CA ILE A 73 -5.34 3.71 -3.48
C ILE A 73 -3.96 4.20 -3.88
N ASP A 74 -3.46 3.72 -5.01
CA ASP A 74 -2.16 4.08 -5.56
C ASP A 74 -2.37 5.07 -6.70
N ILE A 75 -1.86 6.29 -6.51
CA ILE A 75 -2.02 7.41 -7.42
C ILE A 75 -0.68 7.61 -8.13
N ASP A 76 -0.63 7.19 -9.37
CA ASP A 76 0.55 7.28 -10.21
C ASP A 76 0.70 8.66 -10.84
N THR A 77 1.94 9.08 -11.07
CA THR A 77 2.30 10.30 -11.79
C THR A 77 2.64 10.01 -13.25
N ASP A 78 2.43 10.99 -14.13
CA ASP A 78 2.73 10.87 -15.56
C ASP A 78 4.22 10.60 -15.80
N ASP A 79 5.10 11.37 -15.14
CA ASP A 79 6.56 11.18 -15.18
C ASP A 79 7.03 9.77 -14.75
N GLY A 80 6.20 9.03 -14.01
CA GLY A 80 6.52 7.69 -13.52
C GLY A 80 5.87 6.54 -14.31
N HIS A 81 4.65 6.74 -14.83
CA HIS A 81 3.82 5.66 -15.36
C HIS A 81 3.01 6.03 -16.62
N GLY A 82 3.20 7.22 -17.18
CA GLY A 82 2.51 7.66 -18.40
C GLY A 82 1.00 7.92 -18.21
N ALA A 83 0.57 8.12 -16.97
CA ALA A 83 -0.80 8.46 -16.61
C ALA A 83 -0.82 9.47 -15.44
N ASP A 84 -1.56 10.56 -15.63
CA ASP A 84 -1.72 11.61 -14.61
C ASP A 84 -2.85 11.27 -13.63
N GLY A 85 -2.53 10.42 -12.65
CA GLY A 85 -3.40 10.06 -11.54
C GLY A 85 -3.88 11.27 -10.71
N PRO A 86 -3.03 12.26 -10.38
CA PRO A 86 -3.47 13.48 -9.70
C PRO A 86 -4.57 14.24 -10.44
N THR A 87 -4.43 14.46 -11.75
CA THR A 87 -5.48 15.12 -12.55
C THR A 87 -6.75 14.27 -12.60
N SER A 88 -6.62 12.95 -12.79
CA SER A 88 -7.76 12.04 -12.76
C SER A 88 -8.50 12.08 -11.43
N LEU A 89 -7.76 12.13 -10.31
CA LEU A 89 -8.35 12.19 -8.98
C LEU A 89 -9.06 13.53 -8.76
N ALA A 90 -8.45 14.65 -9.14
CA ALA A 90 -9.06 15.97 -9.00
C ALA A 90 -10.40 16.07 -9.75
N ALA A 91 -10.49 15.48 -10.95
CA ALA A 91 -11.74 15.42 -11.70
C ALA A 91 -12.82 14.56 -11.00
N LEU A 92 -12.42 13.48 -10.34
CA LEU A 92 -13.33 12.64 -9.55
C LEU A 92 -13.81 13.36 -8.28
N GLU A 93 -12.90 14.01 -7.55
CA GLU A 93 -13.22 14.78 -6.35
C GLU A 93 -14.14 15.96 -6.66
N ALA A 94 -13.95 16.65 -7.79
CA ALA A 94 -14.84 17.71 -8.24
C ALA A 94 -16.28 17.22 -8.50
N LYS A 95 -16.45 15.94 -8.87
CA LYS A 95 -17.74 15.34 -9.16
C LYS A 95 -18.41 14.69 -7.96
N HIS A 96 -17.63 14.09 -7.06
CA HIS A 96 -18.12 13.20 -6.01
C HIS A 96 -17.82 13.68 -4.59
N GLY A 97 -17.02 14.74 -4.43
CA GLY A 97 -16.51 15.23 -3.15
C GLY A 97 -15.06 14.79 -2.92
N THR A 98 -14.33 15.61 -2.16
CA THR A 98 -12.92 15.36 -1.82
C THR A 98 -12.76 14.10 -0.96
N LEU A 99 -11.65 13.40 -1.11
CA LEU A 99 -11.29 12.30 -0.23
C LEU A 99 -11.05 12.82 1.20
N PRO A 100 -11.46 12.07 2.23
CA PRO A 100 -11.11 12.42 3.60
C PRO A 100 -9.59 12.30 3.78
N ALA A 101 -9.03 13.15 4.65
CA ALA A 101 -7.62 13.01 5.02
C ALA A 101 -7.40 11.66 5.70
N THR A 102 -6.48 10.87 5.15
CA THR A 102 -6.10 9.55 5.68
C THR A 102 -4.57 9.39 5.67
N VAL A 103 -4.07 8.30 6.25
CA VAL A 103 -2.65 7.92 6.19
C VAL A 103 -2.17 7.92 4.73
N GLU A 104 -1.04 8.57 4.49
CA GLU A 104 -0.51 8.79 3.14
C GLU A 104 0.99 8.59 3.10
N ALA A 105 1.45 7.84 2.10
CA ALA A 105 2.87 7.73 1.77
C ALA A 105 3.14 8.25 0.36
N LYS A 106 4.28 8.89 0.17
CA LYS A 106 4.86 9.18 -1.14
C LYS A 106 5.60 7.94 -1.64
N THR A 107 5.49 7.65 -2.94
CA THR A 107 6.19 6.54 -3.59
C THR A 107 7.51 7.00 -4.21
N GLN A 108 8.37 6.03 -4.56
CA GLN A 108 9.67 6.29 -5.18
C GLN A 108 9.62 7.12 -6.48
N SER A 109 8.50 7.13 -7.20
CA SER A 109 8.33 7.84 -8.48
C SER A 109 7.53 9.15 -8.34
N GLY A 110 7.26 9.60 -7.12
CA GLY A 110 6.49 10.82 -6.86
C GLY A 110 4.97 10.63 -6.78
N GLY A 111 4.48 9.40 -6.97
CA GLY A 111 3.08 9.03 -6.72
C GLY A 111 2.74 8.96 -5.24
N ARG A 112 1.51 8.51 -4.92
CA ARG A 112 0.99 8.46 -3.55
C ARG A 112 0.24 7.17 -3.25
N HIS A 113 0.48 6.60 -2.09
CA HIS A 113 -0.39 5.58 -1.48
C HIS A 113 -1.31 6.24 -0.46
N LEU A 114 -2.63 6.17 -0.66
CA LEU A 114 -3.64 6.57 0.32
C LEU A 114 -4.22 5.31 0.96
N TYR A 115 -4.06 5.17 2.28
CA TYR A 115 -4.49 3.99 3.02
C TYR A 115 -5.88 4.23 3.60
N PHE A 116 -6.83 3.34 3.34
CA PHE A 116 -8.19 3.38 3.87
C PHE A 116 -8.52 2.07 4.59
N ARG A 117 -9.54 2.10 5.46
CA ARG A 117 -10.03 0.89 6.12
C ARG A 117 -10.64 -0.05 5.07
N TYR A 118 -10.23 -1.31 5.12
CA TYR A 118 -10.91 -2.39 4.43
C TYR A 118 -12.10 -2.82 5.30
N LEU A 119 -13.30 -2.37 4.93
CA LEU A 119 -14.52 -2.64 5.67
C LEU A 119 -15.19 -3.95 5.21
N ASP A 120 -15.98 -4.55 6.09
CA ASP A 120 -16.81 -5.71 5.77
C ASP A 120 -17.73 -5.40 4.57
N GLY A 121 -17.76 -6.29 3.58
CA GLY A 121 -18.49 -6.08 2.34
C GLY A 121 -18.02 -7.00 1.21
N PRO A 122 -18.33 -6.66 -0.05
CA PRO A 122 -17.81 -7.38 -1.20
C PRO A 122 -16.28 -7.38 -1.20
N GLN A 123 -15.69 -8.52 -1.52
CA GLN A 123 -14.23 -8.65 -1.55
C GLN A 123 -13.64 -7.74 -2.64
N ILE A 124 -12.84 -6.75 -2.23
CA ILE A 124 -12.14 -5.83 -3.13
C ILE A 124 -10.76 -6.44 -3.41
N GLY A 125 -10.51 -6.80 -4.67
CA GLY A 125 -9.22 -7.32 -5.11
C GLY A 125 -8.21 -6.24 -5.45
N ASN A 126 -7.42 -6.47 -6.49
CA ASN A 126 -6.52 -5.47 -7.07
C ASN A 126 -7.09 -5.01 -8.40
N GLY A 127 -6.88 -3.75 -8.75
CA GLY A 127 -7.24 -3.24 -10.07
C GLY A 127 -6.37 -2.07 -10.48
N ALA A 128 -6.05 -2.02 -11.77
CA ALA A 128 -5.22 -0.98 -12.36
C ALA A 128 -6.06 -0.10 -13.30
N GLY A 129 -6.03 1.22 -13.10
CA GLY A 129 -6.74 2.20 -13.92
C GLY A 129 -8.27 2.09 -13.95
N VAL A 130 -8.88 1.23 -13.11
CA VAL A 130 -10.34 0.98 -13.10
C VAL A 130 -11.11 2.19 -12.56
N ILE A 131 -10.54 2.87 -11.55
CA ILE A 131 -11.13 4.06 -10.93
C ILE A 131 -11.05 5.26 -11.88
N GLY A 132 -9.90 5.38 -12.54
CA GLY A 132 -9.55 6.36 -13.56
C GLY A 132 -8.09 6.15 -14.00
N PRO A 133 -7.65 6.78 -15.10
CA PRO A 133 -6.26 6.69 -15.55
C PRO A 133 -5.27 7.06 -14.43
N GLY A 134 -4.26 6.22 -14.20
CA GLY A 134 -3.25 6.45 -13.17
C GLY A 134 -3.76 6.31 -11.72
N ILE A 135 -4.92 5.68 -11.53
CA ILE A 135 -5.47 5.38 -10.20
C ILE A 135 -5.72 3.88 -10.07
N ASP A 136 -4.86 3.25 -9.29
CA ASP A 136 -4.85 1.83 -8.97
C ASP A 136 -5.40 1.60 -7.55
N HIS A 137 -5.82 0.38 -7.26
CA HIS A 137 -6.16 -0.02 -5.90
C HIS A 137 -5.59 -1.40 -5.55
N ARG A 138 -5.24 -1.55 -4.27
CA ARG A 138 -4.69 -2.75 -3.66
C ARG A 138 -5.56 -3.16 -2.48
N GLY A 139 -6.33 -4.23 -2.67
CA GLY A 139 -7.07 -4.94 -1.63
C GLY A 139 -6.58 -6.37 -1.50
N GLU A 140 -7.50 -7.31 -1.42
CA GLU A 140 -7.25 -8.73 -1.17
C GLU A 140 -6.26 -9.35 -2.16
N GLY A 141 -5.32 -10.13 -1.63
CA GLY A 141 -4.20 -10.70 -2.41
C GLY A 141 -3.22 -9.66 -2.97
N GLY A 142 -3.28 -8.42 -2.51
CA GLY A 142 -2.37 -7.32 -2.87
C GLY A 142 -1.37 -6.99 -1.77
N PHE A 143 -0.38 -6.16 -2.10
CA PHE A 143 0.49 -5.51 -1.13
C PHE A 143 0.96 -4.17 -1.69
N VAL A 144 1.48 -3.32 -0.82
CA VAL A 144 2.20 -2.10 -1.19
C VAL A 144 3.59 -2.09 -0.59
N VAL A 145 4.56 -1.46 -1.26
CA VAL A 145 5.85 -1.15 -0.65
C VAL A 145 5.64 0.02 0.31
N ALA A 146 6.13 -0.12 1.55
CA ALA A 146 5.89 0.82 2.63
C ALA A 146 7.16 1.58 3.04
N PRO A 147 7.04 2.80 3.57
CA PRO A 147 8.16 3.49 4.19
C PRO A 147 8.82 2.65 5.30
N PRO A 148 10.12 2.83 5.60
CA PRO A 148 11.10 3.67 4.90
C PRO A 148 11.84 2.87 3.80
N SER A 149 11.14 2.06 3.01
CA SER A 149 11.77 1.29 1.92
C SER A 149 12.39 2.20 0.87
N GLN A 150 13.46 1.71 0.25
CA GLN A 150 14.20 2.42 -0.79
C GLN A 150 13.87 1.80 -2.16
N GLY A 151 13.56 2.65 -3.13
CA GLY A 151 13.32 2.29 -4.52
C GLY A 151 14.48 2.66 -5.44
N THR A 152 14.34 2.35 -6.72
CA THR A 152 15.32 2.74 -7.76
C THR A 152 15.33 4.26 -7.97
N TYR A 153 14.17 4.91 -7.90
CA TYR A 153 14.00 6.33 -8.25
C TYR A 153 13.90 7.25 -7.02
N GLY A 154 13.91 6.69 -5.82
CA GLY A 154 13.77 7.42 -4.57
C GLY A 154 13.19 6.55 -3.45
N ASP A 155 12.95 7.17 -2.31
CA ASP A 155 12.49 6.48 -1.10
C ASP A 155 10.96 6.56 -0.95
N TYR A 156 10.41 5.54 -0.32
CA TYR A 156 9.03 5.57 0.18
C TYR A 156 9.04 6.30 1.52
N LEU A 157 8.23 7.34 1.65
CA LEU A 157 8.20 8.22 2.82
C LEU A 157 6.77 8.48 3.29
N TRP A 158 6.54 8.51 4.60
CA TRP A 158 5.25 8.95 5.15
C TRP A 158 5.07 10.45 4.91
N VAL A 159 3.93 10.83 4.35
CA VAL A 159 3.44 12.23 4.26
C VAL A 159 2.50 12.51 5.43
N ARG A 160 1.63 11.55 5.76
CA ARG A 160 0.86 11.48 7.00
C ARG A 160 1.04 10.08 7.56
N SER A 161 1.67 10.00 8.72
CA SER A 161 2.14 8.74 9.28
C SER A 161 1.01 8.01 9.99
N PRO A 162 1.01 6.67 10.01
CA PRO A 162 0.06 5.94 10.86
C PRO A 162 0.31 6.16 12.37
N ASN A 163 1.43 6.80 12.76
CA ASN A 163 1.69 7.24 14.14
C ASN A 163 0.95 8.52 14.54
N ASP A 164 0.60 9.39 13.59
CA ASP A 164 0.03 10.71 13.86
C ASP A 164 -1.30 10.97 13.15
N HIS A 165 -1.75 10.04 12.29
CA HIS A 165 -2.98 10.19 11.52
C HIS A 165 -3.79 8.88 11.51
N GLU A 166 -5.10 9.00 11.67
CA GLU A 166 -6.01 7.85 11.62
C GLU A 166 -6.28 7.38 10.19
N ILE A 167 -6.44 6.08 10.00
CA ILE A 167 -6.93 5.54 8.73
C ILE A 167 -8.42 5.85 8.62
N ALA A 168 -8.80 6.59 7.59
CA ALA A 168 -10.18 6.91 7.28
C ALA A 168 -10.90 5.76 6.56
N ASP A 169 -12.23 5.79 6.58
CA ASP A 169 -13.05 4.91 5.75
C ASP A 169 -12.98 5.33 4.28
N CYS A 170 -12.96 4.36 3.37
CA CYS A 170 -12.98 4.64 1.94
C CYS A 170 -14.36 5.18 1.52
N PRO A 171 -14.46 6.33 0.81
CA PRO A 171 -15.74 6.85 0.37
C PRO A 171 -16.49 5.86 -0.53
N GLY A 172 -17.80 5.71 -0.33
CA GLY A 172 -18.63 4.77 -1.08
C GLY A 172 -18.55 4.94 -2.60
N TRP A 173 -18.46 6.19 -3.09
CA TRP A 173 -18.32 6.47 -4.53
C TRP A 173 -17.02 5.91 -5.13
N LEU A 174 -15.97 5.82 -4.33
CA LEU A 174 -14.67 5.30 -4.75
C LEU A 174 -14.70 3.76 -4.79
N ILE A 175 -15.33 3.14 -3.78
CA ILE A 175 -15.62 1.71 -3.75
C ILE A 175 -16.46 1.30 -4.97
N ASP A 176 -17.52 2.05 -5.28
CA ASP A 176 -18.39 1.78 -6.44
C ASP A 176 -17.60 1.74 -7.77
N LYS A 177 -16.55 2.54 -7.89
CA LYS A 177 -15.70 2.55 -9.09
C LYS A 177 -14.82 1.33 -9.22
N MET A 178 -14.44 0.68 -8.12
CA MET A 178 -13.64 -0.56 -8.15
C MET A 178 -14.44 -1.73 -8.74
N PHE A 179 -15.77 -1.71 -8.60
CA PHE A 179 -16.66 -2.78 -9.08
C PHE A 179 -17.30 -2.52 -10.44
N LYS A 180 -17.21 -1.29 -10.97
CA LYS A 180 -17.74 -0.98 -12.29
C LYS A 180 -16.87 -1.62 -13.36
N LYS A 181 -17.38 -2.68 -14.00
CA LYS A 181 -16.89 -3.11 -15.31
C LYS A 181 -16.93 -1.89 -16.24
N GLN A 182 -15.81 -1.58 -16.89
CA GLN A 182 -15.84 -0.69 -18.04
C GLN A 182 -16.77 -1.33 -19.07
N VAL A 183 -17.96 -0.77 -19.22
CA VAL A 183 -18.79 -1.02 -20.39
C VAL A 183 -18.13 -0.23 -21.50
N GLY A 184 -17.39 -0.93 -22.36
CA GLY A 184 -16.87 -0.38 -23.60
C GLY A 184 -17.98 -0.02 -24.57
#